data_AF-A0A485D9D3-F1
#
_entry.id   AF-A0A485D9D3-F1
#
_cell.length_a   1.000
_cell.length_b   1.000
_cell.length_c   1.000
_cell.angle_alpha   90.00
_cell.angle_beta   90.00
_cell.angle_gamma   90.00
#
_symmetry.space_group_name_H-M   'P 1'
#
loop_
_entity.id
_entity.type
_entity.pdbx_description
1 polymer ?
#
loop_
_entity_poly.entity_id
_entity_poly.type
_entity_poly.pdbx_seq_one_letter_code
_entity_poly.pdbx_strand_id
1 'polypeptide(L)'
;MNCSVLKYRKSAKKFSKSKPPLAIRALVPRLRLKTNDKRIDPVGACVGMRGARVQAVSTELGGERIDIVLWDDNPAQFVINAMAPADVASIVVDEDKHTMDIAVEAGNLAQAIGRNGQNVRLASQLSGWELNVMTVDDLQAKHQAEAHAAIDTFTKYLDIDEDFATLLVEEGFATLEELAYVPVKELLEIDGLDEATVEALRERAKNALTTLALAQEESLGDTKPADDLLNLEGLERLMAFKLAARGVCTLGRSRRAGH
;
A
#
# COMPACT_ATOMS: atom_id res chain seq x y z
N MET A 1 13.36 43.38 45.05
CA MET A 1 14.29 42.45 45.72
C MET A 1 14.92 41.61 44.60
N ASN A 2 16.07 41.97 44.02
CA ASN A 2 17.44 41.74 44.50
C ASN A 2 17.60 40.43 45.28
N CYS A 3 18.62 39.59 45.14
CA CYS A 3 19.80 39.47 44.28
C CYS A 3 20.55 38.24 44.85
N SER A 4 20.89 37.25 44.01
CA SER A 4 22.05 36.33 44.12
C SER A 4 22.25 35.39 45.35
N VAL A 5 23.21 34.44 45.17
CA VAL A 5 23.91 33.55 46.15
C VAL A 5 23.43 32.08 46.08
N LEU A 6 24.22 31.01 45.91
CA LEU A 6 25.68 30.80 45.79
C LEU A 6 25.97 29.44 45.11
N LYS A 7 27.16 29.31 44.53
CA LYS A 7 27.82 28.11 43.99
C LYS A 7 27.94 26.94 44.99
N TYR A 8 27.92 25.70 44.50
CA TYR A 8 28.90 24.68 44.93
C TYR A 8 29.36 23.81 43.73
N ARG A 9 30.69 23.67 43.62
CA ARG A 9 31.43 22.92 42.59
C ARG A 9 32.36 21.93 43.29
N LYS A 10 32.50 20.72 42.73
CA LYS A 10 33.53 19.64 42.87
C LYS A 10 32.87 18.31 43.25
N SER A 11 33.20 17.14 42.70
CA SER A 11 34.02 16.68 41.58
C SER A 11 33.88 15.15 41.60
N ALA A 12 33.63 14.47 40.47
CA ALA A 12 34.31 13.21 40.11
C ALA A 12 33.76 12.59 38.81
N LYS A 13 34.70 12.40 37.88
CA LYS A 13 34.80 11.34 36.86
C LYS A 13 33.82 11.28 35.69
N LYS A 14 34.33 11.82 34.58
CA LYS A 14 34.16 11.43 33.17
C LYS A 14 33.60 10.01 32.95
N PHE A 15 32.51 9.91 32.20
CA PHE A 15 32.41 8.98 31.07
C PHE A 15 31.69 9.68 29.90
N SER A 16 32.15 9.35 28.70
CA SER A 16 32.04 10.09 27.44
C SER A 16 30.75 9.84 26.65
N LYS A 17 30.51 10.75 25.67
CA LYS A 17 29.63 10.68 24.46
C LYS A 17 28.20 11.17 24.70
N SER A 18 27.84 12.41 24.35
CA SER A 18 27.53 12.98 23.01
C SER A 18 26.18 12.56 22.43
N LYS A 19 25.30 13.56 22.25
CA LYS A 19 24.06 13.64 21.44
C LYS A 19 22.72 13.36 22.17
N PRO A 20 21.65 14.07 21.75
CA PRO A 20 20.63 14.68 22.62
C PRO A 20 19.58 13.66 23.10
N PRO A 21 18.71 13.98 24.09
CA PRO A 21 17.51 13.20 24.27
C PRO A 21 16.65 13.37 23.03
N LEU A 22 16.70 12.38 22.15
CA LEU A 22 15.70 12.16 21.11
C LEU A 22 14.36 12.10 21.85
N ALA A 23 13.55 13.14 21.71
CA ALA A 23 12.15 13.09 22.09
C ALA A 23 11.47 12.10 21.14
N ILE A 24 11.52 10.81 21.47
CA ILE A 24 10.71 9.79 20.81
C ILE A 24 9.28 10.04 21.27
N ARG A 25 8.58 10.73 20.39
CA ARG A 25 7.15 10.99 20.35
C ARG A 25 6.41 9.64 20.47
N ALA A 26 5.54 9.50 21.47
CA ALA A 26 4.81 8.27 21.81
C ALA A 26 4.29 7.51 20.59
N LEU A 27 4.74 6.26 20.42
CA LEU A 27 4.39 5.36 19.33
C LEU A 27 3.53 4.25 19.92
N VAL A 28 2.20 4.35 19.85
CA VAL A 28 1.30 3.25 20.28
C VAL A 28 1.71 1.95 19.58
N PRO A 29 2.33 0.96 20.27
CA PRO A 29 2.86 -0.21 19.61
C PRO A 29 1.75 -1.23 19.46
N ARG A 30 1.67 -1.85 18.27
CA ARG A 30 0.76 -2.96 17.97
C ARG A 30 1.52 -4.27 18.00
N LEU A 31 1.01 -5.23 18.77
CA LEU A 31 1.60 -6.55 18.95
C LEU A 31 0.69 -7.62 18.35
N ARG A 32 1.28 -8.53 17.59
CA ARG A 32 0.61 -9.71 17.01
C ARG A 32 0.91 -10.94 17.82
N LEU A 33 -0.11 -11.77 18.01
CA LEU A 33 0.04 -13.06 18.69
C LEU A 33 -0.59 -14.17 17.87
N LYS A 34 0.17 -15.25 17.65
CA LYS A 34 -0.31 -16.52 17.09
C LYS A 34 -0.10 -17.61 18.14
N THR A 35 -1.10 -18.46 18.31
CA THR A 35 -0.97 -19.72 19.07
C THR A 35 -0.93 -20.88 18.08
N ASN A 36 -0.11 -21.88 18.35
CA ASN A 36 -0.15 -23.15 17.60
C ASN A 36 -1.21 -24.10 18.17
N ASP A 37 -1.67 -23.88 19.41
CA ASP A 37 -2.70 -24.68 20.07
C ASP A 37 -4.02 -23.88 20.14
N LYS A 38 -5.08 -24.44 19.55
CA LYS A 38 -6.43 -23.85 19.50
C LYS A 38 -7.10 -23.77 20.88
N ARG A 39 -6.59 -24.47 21.90
CA ARG A 39 -7.13 -24.45 23.27
C ARG A 39 -6.64 -23.27 24.10
N ILE A 40 -5.61 -22.57 23.63
CA ILE A 40 -4.99 -21.46 24.34
C ILE A 40 -5.44 -20.16 23.68
N ASP A 41 -6.07 -19.27 24.43
CA ASP A 41 -6.30 -17.90 23.96
C ASP A 41 -4.99 -17.09 24.09
N PRO A 42 -4.34 -16.70 22.97
CA PRO A 42 -3.09 -15.98 23.03
C PRO A 42 -3.25 -14.57 23.63
N VAL A 43 -4.39 -13.92 23.39
CA VAL A 43 -4.66 -12.57 23.90
C VAL A 43 -4.80 -12.61 25.42
N GLY A 44 -5.67 -13.48 25.95
CA GLY A 44 -5.80 -13.70 27.39
C GLY A 44 -4.48 -14.12 28.06
N ALA A 45 -3.69 -14.96 27.37
CA ALA A 45 -2.37 -15.39 27.82
C ALA A 45 -1.30 -14.28 27.84
N CYS A 46 -1.50 -13.15 27.17
CA CYS A 46 -0.60 -11.98 27.24
C CYS A 46 -1.16 -10.85 28.12
N VAL A 47 -2.48 -10.66 28.12
CA VAL A 47 -3.20 -9.62 28.87
C VAL A 47 -3.22 -9.93 30.37
N GLY A 48 -3.49 -11.19 30.74
CA GLY A 48 -3.67 -11.60 32.14
C GLY A 48 -4.99 -11.11 32.74
N MET A 49 -5.23 -11.41 34.03
CA MET A 49 -6.47 -10.99 34.70
C MET A 49 -6.64 -9.47 34.60
N ARG A 50 -7.70 -9.03 33.92
CA ARG A 50 -8.04 -7.61 33.72
C ARG A 50 -6.91 -6.75 33.13
N GLY A 51 -6.01 -7.32 32.33
CA GLY A 51 -4.92 -6.57 31.70
C GLY A 51 -3.74 -6.25 32.61
N ALA A 52 -3.65 -6.89 33.79
CA ALA A 52 -2.58 -6.62 34.75
C ALA A 52 -1.16 -6.72 34.15
N ARG A 53 -0.92 -7.66 33.22
CA ARG A 53 0.41 -7.82 32.60
C ARG A 53 0.72 -6.72 31.59
N VAL A 54 -0.26 -6.38 30.75
CA VAL A 54 -0.09 -5.32 29.74
C VAL A 54 0.01 -3.95 30.39
N GLN A 55 -0.72 -3.71 31.47
CA GLN A 55 -0.63 -2.48 32.26
C GLN A 55 0.75 -2.35 32.93
N ALA A 56 1.35 -3.44 33.42
CA ALA A 56 2.69 -3.41 33.96
C ALA A 56 3.71 -2.98 32.90
N VAL A 57 3.66 -3.58 31.70
CA VAL A 57 4.54 -3.20 30.57
C VAL A 57 4.27 -1.76 30.12
N SER A 58 3.00 -1.35 30.02
CA SER A 58 2.62 0.04 29.68
C SER A 58 3.19 1.04 30.67
N THR A 59 3.21 0.71 31.96
CA THR A 59 3.82 1.55 33.01
C THR A 59 5.33 1.67 32.84
N GLU A 60 6.01 0.58 32.48
CA GLU A 60 7.46 0.59 32.17
C GLU A 60 7.80 1.40 30.92
N LEU A 61 6.90 1.42 29.93
CA LEU A 61 7.01 2.23 28.71
C LEU A 61 6.56 3.69 28.89
N GLY A 62 6.34 4.13 30.13
CA GLY A 62 5.98 5.53 30.42
C GLY A 62 4.52 5.88 30.15
N GLY A 63 3.62 4.91 30.24
CA GLY A 63 2.16 5.08 30.07
C GLY A 63 1.69 5.00 28.62
N GLU A 64 2.47 4.38 27.74
CA GLU A 64 2.09 4.18 26.34
C GLU A 64 0.95 3.15 26.21
N ARG A 65 -0.04 3.43 25.37
CA ARG A 65 -1.13 2.49 25.11
C ARG A 65 -0.62 1.38 24.20
N ILE A 66 -0.84 0.13 24.58
CA ILE A 66 -0.42 -1.06 23.83
C ILE A 66 -1.67 -1.75 23.33
N ASP A 67 -1.77 -1.93 22.01
CA ASP A 67 -2.86 -2.67 21.39
C ASP A 67 -2.37 -4.08 21.02
N ILE A 68 -3.10 -5.09 21.48
CA ILE A 68 -2.82 -6.50 21.19
C ILE A 68 -3.88 -7.00 20.23
N VAL A 69 -3.44 -7.50 19.07
CA VAL A 69 -4.32 -8.01 18.02
C VAL A 69 -4.05 -9.48 17.74
N LEU A 70 -5.11 -10.22 17.44
CA LEU A 70 -5.02 -11.62 17.05
C LEU A 70 -4.44 -11.71 15.64
N TRP A 71 -3.40 -12.53 15.50
CA TRP A 71 -2.84 -12.85 14.20
C TRP A 71 -3.70 -13.91 13.49
N ASP A 72 -3.91 -13.75 12.18
CA ASP A 72 -4.64 -14.68 11.33
C ASP A 72 -3.81 -15.01 10.09
N ASP A 73 -3.97 -16.22 9.54
CA ASP A 73 -3.32 -16.64 8.29
C ASP A 73 -3.96 -15.94 7.07
N ASN A 74 -5.24 -15.57 7.14
CA ASN A 74 -5.93 -14.79 6.11
C ASN A 74 -5.58 -13.30 6.27
N PRO A 75 -4.97 -12.65 5.26
CA PRO A 75 -4.55 -11.25 5.34
C PRO A 75 -5.72 -10.29 5.53
N ALA A 76 -6.89 -10.56 4.93
CA ALA A 76 -8.08 -9.73 5.09
C ALA A 76 -8.57 -9.78 6.56
N GLN A 77 -8.67 -10.97 7.14
CA GLN A 77 -9.07 -11.14 8.53
C GLN A 77 -8.05 -10.52 9.49
N PHE A 78 -6.76 -10.64 9.16
CA PHE A 78 -5.70 -10.03 9.94
C PHE A 78 -5.80 -8.50 9.93
N VAL A 79 -6.10 -7.88 8.79
CA VAL A 79 -6.31 -6.43 8.68
C VAL A 79 -7.56 -5.98 9.44
N ILE A 80 -8.66 -6.72 9.40
CA ILE A 80 -9.85 -6.44 10.24
C ILE A 80 -9.44 -6.38 11.73
N ASN A 81 -8.72 -7.39 12.20
CA ASN A 81 -8.22 -7.44 13.58
C ASN A 81 -7.25 -6.28 13.88
N ALA A 82 -6.42 -5.92 12.91
CA ALA A 82 -5.47 -4.82 13.00
C ALA A 82 -6.10 -3.43 12.83
N MET A 83 -7.39 -3.31 12.51
CA MET A 83 -8.11 -2.03 12.46
C MET A 83 -8.88 -1.73 13.74
N ALA A 84 -9.00 -2.71 14.64
CA ALA A 84 -9.57 -2.53 15.98
C ALA A 84 -8.93 -1.31 16.67
N PRO A 85 -9.73 -0.41 17.29
CA PRO A 85 -11.14 -0.57 17.67
C PRO A 85 -12.20 -0.13 16.64
N ALA A 86 -11.84 0.19 15.39
CA ALA A 86 -12.83 0.58 14.38
C ALA A 86 -13.46 -0.65 13.71
N ASP A 87 -14.78 -0.62 13.50
CA ASP A 87 -15.48 -1.68 12.79
C ASP A 87 -15.37 -1.47 11.27
N VAL A 88 -14.93 -2.52 10.59
CA VAL A 88 -14.76 -2.56 9.13
C VAL A 88 -16.00 -3.17 8.51
N ALA A 89 -16.55 -2.51 7.48
CA ALA A 89 -17.74 -2.97 6.78
C ALA A 89 -17.39 -3.90 5.60
N SER A 90 -16.40 -3.52 4.80
CA SER A 90 -15.92 -4.31 3.66
C SER A 90 -14.43 -4.06 3.41
N ILE A 91 -13.75 -5.04 2.84
CA ILE A 91 -12.35 -4.93 2.40
C ILE A 91 -12.26 -5.46 0.98
N VAL A 92 -11.58 -4.70 0.13
CA VAL A 92 -11.17 -5.10 -1.22
C VAL A 92 -9.66 -5.22 -1.23
N VAL A 93 -9.16 -6.34 -1.74
CA VAL A 93 -7.73 -6.64 -1.78
C VAL A 93 -7.26 -6.56 -3.23
N ASP A 94 -6.24 -5.73 -3.47
CA ASP A 94 -5.52 -5.65 -4.73
C ASP A 94 -4.15 -6.30 -4.52
N GLU A 95 -4.02 -7.55 -4.99
CA GLU A 95 -2.80 -8.35 -4.82
C GLU A 95 -1.64 -7.83 -5.67
N ASP A 96 -1.92 -7.28 -6.85
CA ASP A 96 -0.91 -6.79 -7.79
C ASP A 96 -0.20 -5.54 -7.24
N LYS A 97 -0.97 -4.61 -6.67
CA LYS A 97 -0.42 -3.40 -6.05
C LYS A 97 -0.03 -3.59 -4.59
N HIS A 98 -0.33 -4.75 -4.01
CA HIS A 98 -0.14 -5.04 -2.58
C HIS A 98 -0.84 -3.99 -1.68
N THR A 99 -2.05 -3.60 -2.10
CA THR A 99 -2.88 -2.59 -1.41
C THR A 99 -4.23 -3.15 -1.00
N MET A 100 -4.81 -2.62 0.06
CA MET A 100 -6.16 -2.97 0.51
C MET A 100 -7.00 -1.72 0.73
N ASP A 101 -8.17 -1.68 0.12
CA ASP A 101 -9.17 -0.66 0.36
C ASP A 101 -10.15 -1.14 1.43
N ILE A 102 -10.28 -0.34 2.48
CA ILE A 102 -11.08 -0.63 3.66
C ILE A 102 -12.25 0.34 3.67
N ALA A 103 -13.45 -0.20 3.49
CA ALA A 103 -14.69 0.56 3.65
C ALA A 103 -15.15 0.49 5.11
N VAL A 104 -15.43 1.67 5.67
CA VAL A 104 -16.00 1.84 7.00
C VAL A 104 -17.23 2.73 6.93
N GLU A 105 -18.12 2.59 7.92
CA GLU A 105 -19.21 3.54 8.08
C GLU A 105 -18.68 4.94 8.38
N ALA A 106 -19.40 5.98 7.95
CA ALA A 106 -18.99 7.37 8.14
C ALA A 106 -18.71 7.73 9.62
N GLY A 107 -19.47 7.13 10.55
CA GLY A 107 -19.25 7.31 12.00
C GLY A 107 -17.92 6.73 12.50
N ASN A 108 -17.44 5.67 11.86
CA ASN A 108 -16.21 4.96 12.23
C ASN A 108 -14.97 5.45 11.48
N LEU A 109 -15.13 6.25 10.42
CA LEU A 109 -14.01 6.76 9.61
C LEU A 109 -12.95 7.49 10.45
N ALA A 110 -13.38 8.37 11.36
CA ALA A 110 -12.46 9.12 12.22
C ALA A 110 -11.67 8.21 13.17
N GLN A 111 -12.29 7.14 13.66
CA GLN A 111 -11.67 6.15 14.54
C GLN A 111 -10.72 5.24 13.77
N ALA A 112 -11.12 4.83 12.56
CA ALA A 112 -10.33 4.00 11.67
C ALA A 112 -9.03 4.71 11.26
N ILE A 113 -9.09 6.00 10.88
CA ILE A 113 -7.91 6.82 10.56
C ILE A 113 -7.06 7.05 11.83
N GLY A 114 -7.72 7.39 12.94
CA GLY A 114 -7.04 7.74 14.20
C GLY A 114 -6.36 9.11 14.14
N ARG A 115 -5.76 9.52 15.27
CA ARG A 115 -5.11 10.84 15.37
C ARG A 115 -3.92 10.94 14.40
N ASN A 116 -3.98 11.88 13.45
CA ASN A 116 -2.96 12.05 12.40
C ASN A 116 -2.71 10.80 11.54
N GLY A 117 -3.71 9.94 11.34
CA GLY A 117 -3.54 8.70 10.58
C GLY A 117 -2.71 7.63 11.31
N GLN A 118 -2.51 7.78 12.63
CA GLN A 118 -1.67 6.87 13.40
C GLN A 118 -2.17 5.43 13.35
N ASN A 119 -3.49 5.21 13.39
CA ASN A 119 -4.05 3.87 13.43
C ASN A 119 -3.80 3.13 12.10
N VAL A 120 -4.17 3.74 10.98
CA VAL A 120 -3.94 3.18 9.63
C VAL A 120 -2.46 2.96 9.37
N ARG A 121 -1.60 3.88 9.79
CA ARG A 121 -0.15 3.73 9.63
C ARG A 121 0.38 2.53 10.41
N LEU A 122 -0.06 2.35 11.66
CA LEU A 122 0.36 1.21 12.46
C LEU A 122 -0.21 -0.09 11.90
N ALA A 123 -1.47 -0.11 11.46
CA ALA A 123 -2.09 -1.26 10.83
C ALA A 123 -1.36 -1.66 9.53
N SER A 124 -0.99 -0.69 8.69
CA SER A 124 -0.21 -0.90 7.47
C SER A 124 1.20 -1.42 7.76
N GLN A 125 1.90 -0.84 8.74
CA GLN A 125 3.22 -1.36 9.18
C GLN A 125 3.12 -2.75 9.78
N LEU A 126 2.00 -3.07 10.43
CA LEU A 126 1.75 -4.38 10.98
C LEU A 126 1.48 -5.37 9.84
N SER A 127 0.43 -5.18 9.04
CA SER A 127 0.08 -6.08 7.94
C SER A 127 1.17 -6.20 6.88
N GLY A 128 1.96 -5.14 6.67
CA GLY A 128 2.87 -5.02 5.53
C GLY A 128 2.17 -4.59 4.24
N TRP A 129 0.86 -4.33 4.30
CA TRP A 129 0.03 -3.88 3.16
C TRP A 129 -0.18 -2.37 3.21
N GLU A 130 -0.30 -1.73 2.06
CA GLU A 130 -0.75 -0.34 2.00
C GLU A 130 -2.27 -0.32 2.20
N LEU A 131 -2.74 0.40 3.22
CA LEU A 131 -4.14 0.41 3.62
C LEU A 131 -4.77 1.77 3.30
N ASN A 132 -5.78 1.76 2.44
CA ASN A 132 -6.59 2.94 2.14
C ASN A 132 -7.91 2.84 2.88
N VAL A 133 -8.26 3.85 3.67
CA VAL A 133 -9.53 3.85 4.41
C VAL A 133 -10.45 4.89 3.80
N MET A 134 -11.66 4.46 3.44
CA MET A 134 -12.69 5.31 2.83
C MET A 134 -14.07 4.91 3.34
N THR A 135 -15.09 5.72 3.03
CA THR A 135 -16.46 5.35 3.38
C THR A 135 -17.00 4.27 2.45
N VAL A 136 -18.08 3.60 2.84
CA VAL A 136 -18.77 2.63 1.97
C VAL A 136 -19.22 3.30 0.67
N ASP A 137 -19.73 4.53 0.75
CA ASP A 137 -20.19 5.30 -0.42
C ASP A 137 -19.02 5.65 -1.35
N ASP A 138 -17.87 6.06 -0.78
CA ASP A 138 -16.65 6.36 -1.56
C ASP A 138 -16.11 5.11 -2.25
N LEU A 139 -16.16 3.94 -1.59
CA LEU A 139 -15.72 2.69 -2.18
C LEU A 139 -16.61 2.28 -3.36
N GLN A 140 -17.93 2.44 -3.24
CA GLN A 140 -18.85 2.21 -4.35
C GLN A 140 -18.59 3.17 -5.51
N ALA A 141 -18.37 4.45 -5.23
CA ALA A 141 -18.03 5.43 -6.26
C ALA A 141 -16.70 5.11 -6.95
N LYS A 142 -15.70 4.62 -6.20
CA LYS A 142 -14.41 4.18 -6.74
C LYS A 142 -14.58 2.97 -7.67
N HIS A 143 -15.32 1.95 -7.26
CA HIS A 143 -15.61 0.79 -8.11
C HIS A 143 -16.36 1.16 -9.39
N GLN A 144 -17.35 2.05 -9.30
CA GLN A 144 -18.05 2.54 -10.47
C GLN A 144 -17.08 3.27 -11.41
N ALA A 145 -16.22 4.15 -10.89
CA ALA A 145 -15.23 4.86 -11.70
C ALA A 145 -14.22 3.91 -12.36
N GLU A 146 -13.77 2.86 -11.65
CA GLU A 146 -12.88 1.82 -12.18
C GLU A 146 -13.56 1.01 -13.30
N ALA A 147 -14.82 0.62 -13.12
CA ALA A 147 -15.60 -0.07 -14.13
C ALA A 147 -15.76 0.77 -15.41
N HIS A 148 -16.11 2.06 -15.26
CA HIS A 148 -16.23 2.97 -16.40
C HIS A 148 -14.88 3.18 -17.11
N ALA A 149 -13.79 3.30 -16.36
CA ALA A 149 -12.45 3.43 -16.93
C ALA A 149 -12.02 2.16 -17.69
N ALA A 150 -12.40 0.98 -17.20
CA ALA A 150 -12.18 -0.29 -17.90
C ALA A 150 -13.00 -0.36 -19.21
N ILE A 151 -14.29 0.02 -19.17
CA ILE A 151 -15.16 0.10 -20.36
C ILE A 151 -14.57 1.05 -21.41
N ASP A 152 -14.13 2.24 -21.02
CA ASP A 152 -13.50 3.21 -21.91
C ASP A 152 -12.23 2.65 -22.54
N THR A 153 -11.43 1.93 -21.76
CA THR A 153 -10.20 1.28 -22.22
C THR A 153 -10.52 0.18 -23.23
N PHE A 154 -11.49 -0.68 -22.93
CA PHE A 154 -11.90 -1.76 -23.83
C PHE A 154 -12.49 -1.24 -25.13
N THR A 155 -13.39 -0.26 -25.08
CA THR A 155 -13.96 0.39 -26.26
C THR A 155 -12.88 0.99 -27.16
N LYS A 156 -11.86 1.64 -26.56
CA LYS A 156 -10.78 2.29 -27.29
C LYS A 156 -9.78 1.31 -27.93
N TYR A 157 -9.43 0.22 -27.24
CA TYR A 157 -8.33 -0.66 -27.64
C TYR A 157 -8.79 -1.97 -28.31
N LEU A 158 -9.97 -2.47 -27.97
CA LEU A 158 -10.51 -3.73 -28.49
C LEU A 158 -11.48 -3.51 -29.65
N ASP A 159 -11.88 -2.27 -29.95
CA ASP A 159 -12.82 -1.92 -31.03
C ASP A 159 -14.12 -2.74 -30.89
N ILE A 160 -14.68 -2.69 -29.68
CA ILE A 160 -15.95 -3.30 -29.29
C ILE A 160 -16.93 -2.20 -28.87
N ASP A 161 -18.21 -2.51 -28.90
CA ASP A 161 -19.28 -1.64 -28.41
C ASP A 161 -19.30 -1.55 -26.88
N GLU A 162 -19.91 -0.48 -26.37
CA GLU A 162 -20.02 -0.21 -24.93
C GLU A 162 -20.84 -1.27 -24.20
N ASP A 163 -21.89 -1.81 -24.85
CA ASP A 163 -22.72 -2.88 -24.28
C ASP A 163 -21.88 -4.16 -24.08
N PHE A 164 -21.08 -4.54 -25.08
CA PHE A 164 -20.17 -5.68 -24.99
C PHE A 164 -19.02 -5.44 -23.99
N ALA A 165 -18.48 -4.22 -23.92
CA ALA A 165 -17.46 -3.87 -22.92
C ALA A 165 -18.01 -3.96 -21.48
N THR A 166 -19.27 -3.58 -21.28
CA THR A 166 -19.95 -3.70 -19.98
C THR A 166 -20.10 -5.16 -19.58
N LEU A 167 -20.49 -6.04 -20.51
CA LEU A 167 -20.58 -7.48 -20.26
C LEU A 167 -19.23 -8.07 -19.80
N LEU A 168 -18.12 -7.69 -20.44
CA LEU A 168 -16.79 -8.15 -20.03
C LEU A 168 -16.43 -7.70 -18.61
N VAL A 169 -16.77 -6.47 -18.22
CA VAL A 169 -16.52 -5.97 -16.87
C VAL A 169 -17.41 -6.66 -15.83
N GLU A 170 -18.66 -6.98 -16.16
CA GLU A 170 -19.57 -7.74 -15.30
C GLU A 170 -19.09 -9.19 -15.06
N GLU A 171 -18.49 -9.81 -16.07
CA GLU A 171 -17.83 -11.11 -15.95
C GLU A 171 -16.50 -11.05 -15.16
N GLY A 172 -16.06 -9.85 -14.78
CA GLY A 172 -14.91 -9.63 -13.90
C GLY A 172 -13.61 -9.31 -14.61
N PHE A 173 -13.62 -9.05 -15.92
CA PHE A 173 -12.43 -8.60 -16.64
C PHE A 173 -12.23 -7.10 -16.43
N ALA A 174 -11.19 -6.73 -15.69
CA ALA A 174 -10.86 -5.34 -15.39
C ALA A 174 -9.68 -4.81 -16.22
N THR A 175 -8.86 -5.70 -16.77
CA THR A 175 -7.62 -5.31 -17.48
C THR A 175 -7.46 -5.97 -18.85
N LEU A 176 -6.72 -5.29 -19.74
CA LEU A 176 -6.35 -5.85 -21.06
C LEU A 176 -5.44 -7.07 -20.93
N GLU A 177 -4.71 -7.18 -19.82
CA GLU A 177 -3.76 -8.26 -19.54
C GLU A 177 -4.50 -9.56 -19.24
N GLU A 178 -5.55 -9.50 -18.42
CA GLU A 178 -6.44 -10.64 -18.16
C GLU A 178 -6.99 -11.19 -19.48
N LEU A 179 -7.57 -10.34 -20.33
CA LEU A 179 -8.12 -10.75 -21.62
C LEU A 179 -7.07 -11.40 -22.54
N ALA A 180 -5.81 -10.96 -22.50
CA ALA A 180 -4.75 -11.52 -23.34
C ALA A 180 -4.29 -12.91 -22.88
N TYR A 181 -4.24 -13.17 -21.56
CA TYR A 181 -3.59 -14.34 -20.97
C TYR A 181 -4.55 -15.37 -20.35
N VAL A 182 -5.81 -15.02 -20.08
CA VAL A 182 -6.83 -15.93 -19.55
C VAL A 182 -7.07 -17.13 -20.50
N PRO A 183 -7.34 -18.33 -19.95
CA PRO A 183 -7.68 -19.50 -20.77
C PRO A 183 -8.88 -19.24 -21.68
N VAL A 184 -8.78 -19.66 -22.95
CA VAL A 184 -9.84 -19.50 -23.97
C VAL A 184 -11.18 -20.06 -23.51
N LYS A 185 -11.16 -21.10 -22.66
CA LYS A 185 -12.38 -21.72 -22.12
C LYS A 185 -13.22 -20.77 -21.28
N GLU A 186 -12.60 -19.92 -20.46
CA GLU A 186 -13.31 -18.97 -19.60
C GLU A 186 -13.97 -17.87 -20.44
N LEU A 187 -13.30 -17.42 -21.50
CA LEU A 187 -13.87 -16.45 -22.44
C LEU A 187 -15.02 -17.03 -23.28
N LEU A 188 -14.98 -18.33 -23.59
CA LEU A 188 -16.06 -19.02 -24.31
C LEU A 188 -17.30 -19.29 -23.46
N GLU A 189 -17.20 -19.18 -22.14
CA GLU A 189 -18.35 -19.30 -21.23
C GLU A 189 -19.21 -18.02 -21.24
N ILE A 190 -18.67 -16.90 -21.70
CA ILE A 190 -19.37 -15.63 -21.81
C ILE A 190 -20.38 -15.69 -22.96
N ASP A 191 -21.62 -15.32 -22.68
CA ASP A 191 -22.69 -15.29 -23.66
C ASP A 191 -22.37 -14.32 -24.82
N GLY A 192 -22.37 -14.85 -26.05
CA GLY A 192 -22.12 -14.07 -27.27
C GLY A 192 -20.69 -14.11 -27.79
N LEU A 193 -19.78 -14.83 -27.12
CA LEU A 193 -18.43 -15.10 -27.63
C LEU A 193 -18.34 -16.45 -28.36
N ASP A 194 -17.74 -16.42 -29.55
CA ASP A 194 -17.39 -17.60 -30.33
C ASP A 194 -15.87 -17.75 -30.40
N GLU A 195 -15.38 -18.91 -30.85
CA GLU A 195 -13.93 -19.17 -30.89
C GLU A 195 -13.17 -18.15 -31.76
N ALA A 196 -13.80 -17.65 -32.83
CA ALA A 196 -13.20 -16.67 -33.72
C ALA A 196 -13.15 -15.26 -33.09
N THR A 197 -14.19 -14.83 -32.39
CA THR A 197 -14.25 -13.53 -31.71
C THR A 197 -13.33 -13.51 -30.51
N VAL A 198 -13.21 -14.61 -29.76
CA VAL A 198 -12.24 -14.74 -28.67
C VAL A 198 -10.81 -14.64 -29.19
N GLU A 199 -10.46 -15.34 -30.26
CA GLU A 199 -9.12 -15.23 -30.87
C GLU A 199 -8.83 -13.80 -31.34
N ALA A 200 -9.79 -13.16 -32.02
CA ALA A 200 -9.65 -11.78 -32.47
C ALA A 200 -9.48 -10.81 -31.29
N LEU A 201 -10.26 -10.97 -30.22
CA LEU A 201 -10.20 -10.13 -29.03
C LEU A 201 -8.84 -10.27 -28.32
N ARG A 202 -8.32 -11.50 -28.22
CA ARG A 202 -6.97 -11.75 -27.68
C ARG A 202 -5.87 -11.13 -28.52
N GLU A 203 -5.98 -11.21 -29.84
CA GLU A 203 -5.01 -10.59 -30.74
C GLU A 203 -5.03 -9.06 -30.60
N ARG A 204 -6.23 -8.45 -30.56
CA ARG A 204 -6.40 -7.02 -30.32
C ARG A 204 -5.86 -6.59 -28.96
N ALA A 205 -6.13 -7.35 -27.89
CA ALA A 205 -5.59 -7.09 -26.56
C ALA A 205 -4.05 -7.10 -26.56
N LYS A 206 -3.42 -8.10 -27.19
CA LYS A 206 -1.96 -8.18 -27.30
C LYS A 206 -1.36 -7.03 -28.12
N ASN A 207 -2.02 -6.67 -29.22
CA ASN A 207 -1.60 -5.54 -30.06
C ASN A 207 -1.74 -4.21 -29.31
N ALA A 208 -2.80 -4.04 -28.52
CA ALA A 208 -3.00 -2.88 -27.66
C ALA A 208 -1.92 -2.78 -26.58
N LEU A 209 -1.61 -3.89 -25.88
CA LEU A 209 -0.53 -3.95 -24.90
C LEU A 209 0.83 -3.63 -25.52
N THR A 210 1.10 -4.12 -26.73
CA THR A 210 2.34 -3.81 -27.46
C THR A 210 2.40 -2.32 -27.82
N THR A 211 1.29 -1.75 -28.29
CA THR A 211 1.20 -0.32 -28.63
C THR A 211 1.37 0.56 -27.39
N LEU A 212 0.78 0.16 -26.25
CA LEU A 212 0.95 0.83 -24.97
C LEU A 212 2.39 0.77 -24.47
N ALA A 213 3.05 -0.39 -24.58
CA ALA A 213 4.45 -0.55 -24.22
C ALA A 213 5.36 0.34 -25.08
N LEU A 214 5.13 0.38 -26.39
CA LEU A 214 5.87 1.26 -27.31
C LEU A 214 5.62 2.74 -27.01
N ALA A 215 4.38 3.14 -26.76
CA ALA A 215 4.05 4.52 -26.38
C ALA A 215 4.68 4.90 -25.03
N GLN A 216 4.75 3.96 -24.09
CA GLN A 216 5.44 4.16 -22.82
C GLN A 216 6.94 4.37 -23.04
N GLU A 217 7.58 3.57 -23.91
CA GLU A 217 8.98 3.75 -24.31
C GLU A 217 9.23 5.10 -25.00
N GLU A 218 8.33 5.55 -25.90
CA GLU A 218 8.42 6.86 -26.55
C GLU A 218 8.26 8.02 -25.55
N SER A 219 7.33 7.89 -24.59
CA SER A 219 7.10 8.90 -23.54
C SER A 219 8.26 9.05 -22.56
N LEU A 220 9.08 8.01 -22.40
CA LEU A 220 10.31 8.04 -21.61
C LEU A 220 11.45 8.81 -22.32
N GLY A 221 11.22 9.25 -23.56
CA GLY A 221 12.09 10.12 -24.35
C GLY A 221 13.23 9.38 -25.07
N ASP A 222 13.60 9.87 -26.25
CA ASP A 222 14.72 9.38 -27.08
C ASP A 222 16.09 9.31 -26.36
N THR A 223 16.21 9.96 -25.21
CA THR A 223 17.41 9.89 -24.35
C THR A 223 17.41 8.61 -23.52
N LYS A 224 17.80 7.50 -24.14
CA LYS A 224 18.20 6.29 -23.42
C LYS A 224 19.34 6.66 -22.43
N PRO A 225 19.18 6.44 -21.11
CA PRO A 225 20.29 6.60 -20.17
C PRO A 225 21.44 5.66 -20.57
N ALA A 226 22.69 6.13 -20.50
CA ALA A 226 23.83 5.26 -20.76
C ALA A 226 23.87 4.08 -19.79
N ASP A 227 24.44 2.96 -20.22
CA ASP A 227 24.54 1.72 -19.43
C ASP A 227 25.17 1.95 -18.05
N ASP A 228 26.05 2.94 -17.90
CA ASP A 228 26.65 3.34 -16.63
C ASP A 228 25.60 3.78 -15.59
N LEU A 229 24.55 4.50 -16.01
CA LEU A 229 23.45 4.95 -15.15
C LEU A 229 22.49 3.82 -14.82
N LEU A 230 22.26 2.91 -15.76
CA LEU A 230 21.38 1.76 -15.58
C LEU A 230 21.97 0.69 -14.64
N ASN A 231 23.29 0.60 -14.59
CA ASN A 231 24.01 -0.37 -13.75
C ASN A 231 24.37 0.18 -12.36
N LEU A 232 23.84 1.34 -11.98
CA LEU A 232 24.14 1.94 -10.68
C LEU A 232 23.37 1.22 -9.56
N GLU A 233 24.11 0.69 -8.58
CA GLU A 233 23.52 -0.03 -7.44
C GLU A 233 22.54 0.88 -6.67
N GLY A 234 21.26 0.51 -6.66
CA GLY A 234 20.19 1.23 -5.95
C GLY A 234 19.37 2.21 -6.81
N LEU A 235 19.63 2.32 -8.11
CA LEU A 235 18.82 3.13 -9.03
C LEU A 235 17.84 2.24 -9.81
N GLU A 236 16.53 2.38 -9.56
CA GLU A 236 15.51 1.71 -10.37
C GLU A 236 15.49 2.25 -11.81
N ARG A 237 15.24 1.37 -12.79
CA ARG A 237 15.24 1.73 -14.22
C ARG A 237 14.34 2.95 -14.50
N LEU A 238 13.15 3.00 -13.91
CA LEU A 238 12.21 4.12 -14.04
C LEU A 238 12.79 5.45 -13.52
N MET A 239 13.62 5.43 -12.47
CA MET A 239 14.31 6.63 -11.98
C MET A 239 15.44 7.06 -12.93
N ALA A 240 16.17 6.11 -13.51
CA ALA A 240 17.21 6.39 -14.51
C ALA A 240 16.63 7.09 -15.75
N PHE A 241 15.47 6.64 -16.24
CA PHE A 241 14.76 7.30 -17.35
C PHE A 241 14.22 8.69 -16.96
N LYS A 242 13.68 8.86 -15.74
CA LYS A 242 13.27 10.20 -15.24
C LYS A 242 14.44 11.17 -15.12
N LEU A 243 15.66 10.68 -14.83
CA LEU A 243 16.89 11.47 -14.81
C LEU A 243 17.39 11.79 -16.22
N ALA A 244 17.29 10.85 -17.15
CA ALA A 244 17.64 11.04 -18.56
C ALA A 244 16.70 12.04 -19.25
N ALA A 245 15.40 11.98 -18.96
CA ALA A 245 14.41 12.97 -19.40
C ALA A 245 14.70 14.39 -18.86
N ARG A 246 15.43 14.49 -17.74
CA ARG A 246 15.97 15.75 -17.20
C ARG A 246 17.37 16.11 -17.71
N GLY A 247 17.88 15.39 -18.72
CA GLY A 247 19.16 15.65 -19.39
C GLY A 247 20.38 14.97 -18.77
N VAL A 248 20.22 14.12 -17.74
CA VAL A 248 21.34 13.42 -17.09
C VAL A 248 21.50 12.04 -17.72
N CYS A 249 22.35 11.96 -18.76
CA CYS A 249 22.49 10.74 -19.57
C CYS A 249 23.75 9.90 -19.29
N THR A 250 24.72 10.39 -18.50
CA THR A 250 25.95 9.64 -18.12
C THR A 250 26.41 10.00 -16.71
N LEU A 251 27.09 9.08 -15.99
CA LEU A 251 27.72 9.37 -14.69
C LEU A 251 28.85 10.43 -14.77
N GLY A 252 29.42 10.62 -15.96
CA GLY A 252 30.69 11.33 -16.15
C GLY A 252 30.62 12.76 -16.68
N ARG A 253 29.43 13.38 -16.84
CA ARG A 253 29.36 14.74 -17.40
C ARG A 253 28.29 15.62 -16.76
N SER A 254 28.55 16.02 -15.51
CA SER A 254 28.04 17.33 -15.03
C SER A 254 28.76 18.45 -15.80
N ARG A 255 28.36 18.69 -17.05
CA ARG A 255 28.73 19.91 -17.77
C ARG A 255 27.67 20.96 -17.47
N ARG A 256 27.96 21.77 -16.43
CA ARG A 256 27.51 23.16 -16.23
C ARG A 256 26.08 23.46 -16.69
N ALA A 257 25.10 23.28 -15.81
CA ALA A 257 23.95 24.19 -15.78
C ALA A 257 24.37 25.41 -14.97
N GLY A 258 24.96 26.38 -15.66
CA GLY A 258 25.41 27.63 -15.11
C GLY A 258 25.30 28.71 -16.17
N HIS A 259 24.08 29.13 -16.46
CA HIS A 259 23.64 30.51 -16.69
C HIS A 259 22.11 30.54 -16.69
#